data_AF-A0AAP2HA91-F1
#
_entry.id   AF-A0AAP2HA91-F1
#
_cell.length_a   1.000
_cell.length_b   1.000
_cell.length_c   1.000
_cell.angle_alpha   90.00
_cell.angle_beta   90.00
_cell.angle_gamma   90.00
#
_symmetry.space_group_name_H-M   'P 1'
#
loop_
_entity.id
_entity.type
_entity.pdbx_description
1 polymer ?
#
loop_
_entity_poly.entity_id
_entity_poly.type
_entity_poly.pdbx_seq_one_letter_code
_entity_poly.pdbx_strand_id
1 'polypeptide(L)'
;MKTSLAAVAAVIVFVAGAGVGYTAQKQQRTATAMYHAKENQDAARELLAVARIQAGKGSWEQIAVGRVYYLGGYKPDGQAIFDAILAGKHEDSDVYRIARVYSEAGEWDKAKDLFQRYFKGTDDDAAAYAEVGALYLLKGDRQTAEQMFDRSVAIEPEDLWATLHIAGAYLNVRPQE
;
A
#
# COMPACT_ATOMS: atom_id res chain seq x y z
N MET A 1 -32.84 22.57 -28.23
CA MET A 1 -31.50 21.95 -28.27
C MET A 1 -30.82 22.18 -26.92
N LYS A 2 -30.06 21.18 -26.50
CA LYS A 2 -29.61 20.91 -25.13
C LYS A 2 -28.57 21.93 -24.64
N THR A 3 -28.72 22.39 -23.40
CA THR A 3 -27.60 22.86 -22.57
C THR A 3 -27.51 21.96 -21.35
N SER A 4 -26.49 21.12 -21.31
CA SER A 4 -26.07 20.36 -20.13
C SER A 4 -24.79 20.99 -19.61
N LEU A 5 -24.78 21.50 -18.38
CA LEU A 5 -23.54 21.78 -17.66
C LEU A 5 -23.67 21.32 -16.21
N ALA A 6 -22.83 20.33 -15.90
CA ALA A 6 -22.00 20.16 -14.72
C ALA A 6 -22.62 20.25 -13.30
N ALA A 7 -22.47 19.14 -12.60
CA ALA A 7 -22.46 19.02 -11.15
C ALA A 7 -21.43 19.96 -10.48
N VAL A 8 -21.73 20.37 -9.25
CA VAL A 8 -20.93 20.23 -8.02
C VAL A 8 -21.37 21.33 -7.05
N ALA A 9 -21.97 20.92 -5.92
CA ALA A 9 -21.80 21.61 -4.65
C ALA A 9 -22.19 20.62 -3.54
N ALA A 10 -21.17 20.07 -2.88
CA ALA A 10 -21.34 19.46 -1.58
C ALA A 10 -21.87 20.53 -0.63
N VAL A 11 -23.07 20.35 -0.10
CA VAL A 11 -23.57 21.11 1.03
C VAL A 11 -23.87 20.11 2.13
N ILE A 12 -22.87 19.85 2.96
CA ILE A 12 -23.09 19.21 4.27
C ILE A 12 -23.71 20.29 5.15
N VAL A 13 -25.02 20.28 5.28
CA VAL A 13 -25.73 21.11 6.26
C VAL A 13 -25.54 20.48 7.63
N PHE A 14 -24.80 21.16 8.50
CA PHE A 14 -24.69 20.84 9.92
C PHE A 14 -26.00 21.27 10.62
N VAL A 15 -26.86 20.32 10.98
CA VAL A 15 -27.97 20.57 11.91
C VAL A 15 -27.62 19.96 13.26
N ALA A 16 -27.51 20.84 14.26
CA ALA A 16 -27.07 20.57 15.62
C ALA A 16 -27.91 19.50 16.35
N GLY A 17 -27.22 18.67 17.14
CA GLY A 17 -27.80 17.84 18.21
C GLY A 17 -28.47 16.54 17.75
N ALA A 18 -29.68 16.60 17.22
CA ALA A 18 -30.46 15.40 16.84
C ALA A 18 -30.01 14.82 15.48
N GLY A 19 -29.57 15.70 14.57
CA GLY A 19 -29.07 15.31 13.25
C GLY A 19 -27.79 14.50 13.34
N VAL A 20 -26.85 14.89 14.20
CA VAL A 20 -25.56 14.19 14.39
C VAL A 20 -25.75 12.79 14.98
N GLY A 21 -26.64 12.62 15.96
CA GLY A 21 -26.95 11.30 16.52
C GLY A 21 -27.66 10.38 15.51
N TYR A 22 -28.62 10.93 14.75
CA TYR A 22 -29.35 10.17 13.73
C TYR A 22 -28.47 9.79 12.53
N THR A 23 -27.60 10.69 12.06
CA THR A 23 -26.68 10.40 10.95
C THR A 23 -25.58 9.45 11.39
N ALA A 24 -24.97 9.64 12.57
CA ALA A 24 -23.98 8.71 13.11
C ALA A 24 -24.56 7.31 13.30
N GLN A 25 -25.77 7.18 13.85
CA GLN A 25 -26.43 5.90 14.05
C GLN A 25 -26.83 5.23 12.72
N LYS A 26 -27.27 5.98 11.71
CA LYS A 26 -27.58 5.45 10.38
C LYS A 26 -26.31 5.03 9.63
N GLN A 27 -25.24 5.82 9.72
CA GLN A 27 -23.95 5.56 9.10
C GLN A 27 -23.24 4.36 9.76
N GLN A 28 -23.37 4.22 11.07
CA GLN A 28 -22.90 3.06 11.82
C GLN A 28 -23.73 1.80 11.52
N ARG A 29 -25.05 1.92 11.37
CA ARG A 29 -25.92 0.81 10.92
C ARG A 29 -25.62 0.34 9.50
N THR A 30 -25.28 1.26 8.59
CA THR A 30 -24.85 0.88 7.23
C THR A 30 -23.49 0.19 7.25
N ALA A 31 -22.56 0.65 8.09
CA ALA A 31 -21.26 0.01 8.22
C ALA A 31 -21.38 -1.39 8.83
N THR A 32 -22.14 -1.56 9.92
CA THR A 32 -22.32 -2.87 10.55
C THR A 32 -23.05 -3.86 9.65
N ALA A 33 -24.03 -3.40 8.85
CA ALA A 33 -24.72 -4.25 7.88
C ALA A 33 -23.79 -4.78 6.77
N MET A 34 -22.65 -4.11 6.51
CA MET A 34 -21.68 -4.55 5.51
C MET A 34 -20.83 -5.73 5.98
N TYR A 35 -20.77 -6.05 7.29
CA TYR A 35 -19.93 -7.15 7.79
C TYR A 35 -20.56 -8.06 8.83
N HIS A 36 -21.66 -7.67 9.48
CA HIS A 36 -22.35 -8.55 10.43
C HIS A 36 -23.10 -9.67 9.70
N ALA A 37 -22.97 -10.91 10.20
CA ALA A 37 -23.66 -12.10 9.70
C ALA A 37 -23.47 -12.38 8.20
N LYS A 38 -22.38 -11.86 7.61
CA LYS A 38 -21.94 -12.15 6.25
C LYS A 38 -20.75 -13.09 6.29
N GLU A 39 -20.57 -13.85 5.22
CA GLU A 39 -19.32 -14.56 4.98
C GLU A 39 -18.17 -13.56 4.87
N ASN A 40 -16.98 -13.97 5.33
CA ASN A 40 -15.81 -13.09 5.40
C ASN A 40 -15.48 -12.44 4.04
N GLN A 41 -15.65 -13.18 2.94
CA GLN A 41 -15.37 -12.70 1.59
C GLN A 41 -16.35 -11.61 1.15
N ASP A 42 -17.65 -11.79 1.41
CA ASP A 42 -18.68 -10.82 1.06
C ASP A 42 -18.53 -9.54 1.89
N ALA A 43 -18.27 -9.69 3.19
CA ALA A 43 -18.01 -8.56 4.08
C ALA A 43 -16.79 -7.76 3.62
N ALA A 44 -15.69 -8.44 3.32
CA ALA A 44 -14.46 -7.80 2.83
C ALA A 44 -14.72 -7.06 1.52
N ARG A 45 -15.44 -7.66 0.56
CA ARG A 45 -15.71 -7.03 -0.74
C ARG A 45 -16.53 -5.75 -0.61
N GLU A 46 -17.57 -5.75 0.23
CA GLU A 46 -18.38 -4.54 0.47
C GLU A 46 -17.55 -3.44 1.15
N LEU A 47 -16.78 -3.79 2.17
CA LEU A 47 -15.92 -2.84 2.87
C LEU A 47 -14.81 -2.29 1.97
N LEU A 48 -14.22 -3.10 1.10
CA LEU A 48 -13.20 -2.65 0.16
C LEU A 48 -13.77 -1.74 -0.94
N ALA A 49 -15.03 -1.91 -1.33
CA ALA A 49 -15.70 -0.97 -2.21
C ALA A 49 -15.88 0.41 -1.54
N VAL A 50 -16.20 0.43 -0.25
CA VAL A 50 -16.27 1.66 0.56
C VAL A 50 -14.87 2.29 0.71
N ALA A 51 -13.86 1.48 1.04
CA ALA A 51 -12.50 1.96 1.21
C ALA A 51 -11.95 2.59 -0.08
N ARG A 52 -12.28 2.04 -1.25
CA ARG A 52 -11.92 2.63 -2.56
C ARG A 52 -12.50 4.02 -2.77
N ILE A 53 -13.72 4.29 -2.28
CA ILE A 53 -14.33 5.62 -2.33
C ILE A 53 -13.64 6.56 -1.34
N GLN A 54 -13.35 6.08 -0.14
CA GLN A 54 -12.70 6.86 0.93
C GLN A 54 -11.26 7.24 0.61
N ALA A 55 -10.51 6.36 -0.07
CA ALA A 55 -9.13 6.62 -0.49
C ALA A 55 -9.00 7.84 -1.42
N GLY A 56 -10.08 8.24 -2.09
CA GLY A 56 -10.10 9.43 -2.91
C GLY A 56 -9.03 9.37 -4.02
N LYS A 57 -8.17 10.39 -4.09
CA LYS A 57 -7.11 10.52 -5.09
C LYS A 57 -5.69 10.26 -4.55
N GLY A 58 -5.53 9.95 -3.27
CA GLY A 58 -4.22 9.72 -2.67
C GLY A 58 -3.64 8.38 -3.10
N SER A 59 -2.39 8.37 -3.60
CA SER A 59 -1.73 7.14 -4.01
C SER A 59 -1.48 6.21 -2.82
N TRP A 60 -1.08 6.76 -1.66
CA TRP A 60 -0.89 6.01 -0.42
C TRP A 60 -2.14 5.21 -0.03
N GLU A 61 -3.29 5.87 0.10
CA GLU A 61 -4.54 5.22 0.49
C GLU A 61 -5.01 4.22 -0.58
N GLN A 62 -4.85 4.56 -1.86
CA GLN A 62 -5.20 3.64 -2.94
C GLN A 62 -4.31 2.40 -2.95
N ILE A 63 -3.00 2.52 -2.70
CA ILE A 63 -2.09 1.38 -2.57
C ILE A 63 -2.48 0.52 -1.38
N ALA A 64 -2.87 1.12 -0.25
CA ALA A 64 -3.37 0.37 0.91
C ALA A 64 -4.62 -0.45 0.57
N VAL A 65 -5.58 0.14 -0.17
CA VAL A 65 -6.75 -0.59 -0.68
C VAL A 65 -6.34 -1.70 -1.66
N GLY A 66 -5.44 -1.38 -2.59
CA GLY A 66 -4.90 -2.33 -3.57
C GLY A 66 -4.20 -3.51 -2.90
N ARG A 67 -3.41 -3.27 -1.84
CA ARG A 67 -2.75 -4.28 -1.02
C ARG A 67 -3.74 -5.29 -0.44
N VAL A 68 -4.82 -4.81 0.17
CA VAL A 68 -5.82 -5.70 0.77
C VAL A 68 -6.59 -6.49 -0.30
N TYR A 69 -6.96 -5.88 -1.44
CA TYR A 69 -7.51 -6.62 -2.57
C TYR A 69 -6.54 -7.71 -3.06
N TYR A 70 -5.25 -7.36 -3.24
CA TYR A 70 -4.24 -8.24 -3.81
C TYR A 70 -3.96 -9.46 -2.92
N LEU A 71 -3.68 -9.22 -1.64
CA LEU A 71 -3.36 -10.26 -0.66
C LEU A 71 -4.60 -11.06 -0.25
N GLY A 72 -5.78 -10.44 -0.29
CA GLY A 72 -7.07 -11.07 0.00
C GLY A 72 -7.59 -12.03 -1.08
N GLY A 73 -6.84 -12.23 -2.17
CA GLY A 73 -7.19 -13.15 -3.26
C GLY A 73 -7.95 -12.48 -4.42
N TYR A 74 -8.38 -11.23 -4.27
CA TYR A 74 -8.97 -10.41 -5.33
C TYR A 74 -7.87 -9.74 -6.17
N LYS A 75 -6.90 -10.55 -6.62
CA LYS A 75 -5.69 -10.07 -7.33
C LYS A 75 -6.01 -9.15 -8.52
N PRO A 76 -7.01 -9.43 -9.38
CA PRO A 76 -7.33 -8.55 -10.50
C PRO A 76 -7.72 -7.11 -10.07
N ASP A 77 -8.49 -6.97 -8.98
CA ASP A 77 -8.91 -5.67 -8.48
C ASP A 77 -7.74 -4.87 -7.88
N GLY A 78 -6.86 -5.55 -7.13
CA GLY A 78 -5.65 -4.94 -6.59
C GLY A 78 -4.65 -4.55 -7.69
N GLN A 79 -4.47 -5.44 -8.69
CA GLN A 79 -3.61 -5.19 -9.85
C GLN A 79 -4.08 -3.97 -10.63
N ALA A 80 -5.38 -3.84 -10.88
CA ALA A 80 -5.93 -2.70 -11.59
C ALA A 80 -5.67 -1.36 -10.88
N ILE A 81 -5.62 -1.35 -9.55
CA ILE A 81 -5.24 -0.16 -8.77
C ILE A 81 -3.76 0.14 -8.95
N PHE A 82 -2.89 -0.85 -8.83
CA PHE A 82 -1.44 -0.67 -9.02
C PHE A 82 -1.10 -0.19 -10.43
N ASP A 83 -1.71 -0.79 -11.45
CA ASP A 83 -1.51 -0.41 -12.85
C ASP A 83 -1.94 1.05 -13.10
N ALA A 84 -3.08 1.47 -12.53
CA ALA A 84 -3.56 2.84 -12.67
C ALA A 84 -2.61 3.87 -12.04
N ILE A 85 -2.02 3.54 -10.89
CA ILE A 85 -1.04 4.41 -10.20
C ILE A 85 0.26 4.47 -11.01
N LEU A 86 0.81 3.32 -11.39
CA LEU A 86 2.08 3.23 -12.12
C LEU A 86 2.01 3.80 -13.54
N ALA A 87 0.83 3.84 -14.16
CA ALA A 87 0.61 4.47 -15.46
C ALA A 87 0.42 6.01 -15.37
N GLY A 88 0.06 6.52 -14.19
CA GLY A 88 -0.17 7.94 -13.94
C GLY A 88 1.07 8.68 -13.44
N LYS A 89 0.89 9.93 -13.00
CA LYS A 89 1.91 10.64 -12.22
C LYS A 89 1.96 10.01 -10.82
N HIS A 90 3.11 9.48 -10.44
CA HIS A 90 3.36 8.82 -9.16
C HIS A 90 4.74 9.24 -8.61
N GLU A 91 4.96 8.97 -7.34
CA GLU A 91 6.25 9.18 -6.67
C GLU A 91 7.07 7.87 -6.68
N ASP A 92 8.38 7.96 -6.52
CA ASP A 92 9.24 6.77 -6.37
C ASP A 92 8.81 5.93 -5.15
N SER A 93 8.33 6.61 -4.10
CA SER A 93 7.74 5.97 -2.92
C SER A 93 6.52 5.09 -3.22
N ASP A 94 5.74 5.41 -4.26
CA ASP A 94 4.60 4.58 -4.70
C ASP A 94 5.08 3.29 -5.37
N VAL A 95 6.14 3.38 -6.19
CA VAL A 95 6.78 2.23 -6.83
C VAL A 95 7.29 1.26 -5.77
N TYR A 96 7.98 1.80 -4.76
CA TYR A 96 8.50 1.04 -3.63
C TYR A 96 7.38 0.32 -2.87
N ARG A 97 6.31 1.02 -2.49
CA ARG A 97 5.19 0.43 -1.74
C ARG A 97 4.50 -0.69 -2.51
N ILE A 98 4.27 -0.52 -3.81
CA ILE A 98 3.67 -1.57 -4.64
C ILE A 98 4.61 -2.78 -4.73
N ALA A 99 5.94 -2.56 -4.82
CA ALA A 99 6.92 -3.64 -4.79
C ALA A 99 6.87 -4.44 -3.48
N ARG A 100 6.71 -3.78 -2.33
CA ARG A 100 6.53 -4.45 -1.03
C ARG A 100 5.30 -5.35 -1.03
N VAL A 101 4.17 -4.89 -1.58
CA VAL A 101 2.96 -5.73 -1.70
C VAL A 101 3.22 -6.98 -2.55
N TYR A 102 3.88 -6.85 -3.70
CA TYR A 102 4.23 -8.03 -4.51
C TYR A 102 5.17 -8.98 -3.76
N SER A 103 6.14 -8.43 -3.02
CA SER A 103 7.03 -9.21 -2.16
C SER A 103 6.22 -9.98 -1.12
N GLU A 104 5.30 -9.32 -0.42
CA GLU A 104 4.42 -9.92 0.60
C GLU A 104 3.54 -11.02 0.00
N ALA A 105 3.02 -10.82 -1.21
CA ALA A 105 2.26 -11.80 -1.97
C ALA A 105 3.10 -12.99 -2.47
N GLY A 106 4.42 -12.98 -2.24
CA GLY A 106 5.36 -14.00 -2.70
C GLY A 106 5.75 -13.88 -4.18
N GLU A 107 5.29 -12.83 -4.87
CA GLU A 107 5.54 -12.55 -6.28
C GLU A 107 6.85 -11.79 -6.47
N TRP A 108 7.94 -12.47 -6.09
CA TRP A 108 9.27 -11.86 -6.04
C TRP A 108 9.74 -11.26 -7.36
N ASP A 109 9.43 -11.88 -8.51
CA ASP A 109 9.87 -11.36 -9.80
C ASP A 109 9.28 -9.97 -10.11
N LYS A 110 8.00 -9.76 -9.78
CA LYS A 110 7.35 -8.44 -9.92
C LYS A 110 7.90 -7.43 -8.91
N ALA A 111 8.11 -7.87 -7.67
CA ALA A 111 8.68 -7.02 -6.63
C ALA A 111 10.10 -6.55 -7.02
N LYS A 112 10.92 -7.48 -7.51
CA LYS A 112 12.30 -7.22 -7.93
C LYS A 112 12.38 -6.20 -9.06
N ASP A 113 11.53 -6.31 -10.08
CA ASP A 113 11.48 -5.33 -11.17
C ASP A 113 11.17 -3.92 -10.65
N LEU A 114 10.16 -3.79 -9.77
CA LEU A 114 9.80 -2.49 -9.19
C LEU A 114 10.87 -1.96 -8.23
N PHE A 115 11.51 -2.79 -7.40
CA PHE A 115 12.63 -2.35 -6.57
C PHE A 115 13.81 -1.85 -7.41
N GLN A 116 14.12 -2.53 -8.53
CA GLN A 116 15.15 -2.06 -9.45
C GLN A 116 14.79 -0.73 -10.11
N ARG A 117 13.50 -0.47 -10.37
CA ARG A 117 13.04 0.84 -10.85
C ARG A 117 13.16 1.91 -9.77
N TYR A 118 12.79 1.58 -8.53
CA TYR A 118 12.93 2.48 -7.39
C TYR A 118 14.37 2.95 -7.19
N PHE A 119 15.34 2.02 -7.16
CA PHE A 119 16.76 2.38 -7.00
C PHE A 119 17.44 2.97 -8.25
N LYS A 120 16.74 3.03 -9.41
CA LYS A 120 17.20 3.85 -10.55
C LYS A 120 16.89 5.33 -10.37
N GLY A 121 16.00 5.68 -9.43
CA GLY A 121 15.73 7.05 -9.01
C GLY A 121 16.90 7.68 -8.25
N THR A 122 16.70 8.88 -7.74
CA THR A 122 17.73 9.64 -6.99
C THR A 122 17.65 9.47 -5.48
N ASP A 123 16.72 8.64 -4.99
CA ASP A 123 16.48 8.48 -3.56
C ASP A 123 17.55 7.55 -2.95
N ASP A 124 18.50 8.15 -2.24
CA ASP A 124 19.45 7.46 -1.37
C ASP A 124 18.82 7.26 0.03
N ASP A 125 17.95 6.24 0.16
CA ASP A 125 17.34 5.83 1.42
C ASP A 125 18.07 4.60 2.01
N ALA A 126 18.82 4.82 3.10
CA ALA A 126 19.58 3.78 3.77
C ALA A 126 18.68 2.61 4.23
N ALA A 127 17.53 2.90 4.82
CA ALA A 127 16.61 1.88 5.33
C ALA A 127 16.01 1.05 4.18
N ALA A 128 15.71 1.68 3.04
CA ALA A 128 15.19 0.99 1.86
C ALA A 128 16.24 0.04 1.24
N TYR A 129 17.50 0.46 1.12
CA TYR A 129 18.59 -0.42 0.66
C TYR A 129 18.73 -1.65 1.59
N ALA A 130 18.70 -1.44 2.90
CA ALA A 130 18.76 -2.54 3.87
C ALA A 130 17.52 -3.43 3.81
N GLU A 131 16.32 -2.88 3.65
CA GLU A 131 15.08 -3.64 3.55
C GLU A 131 15.09 -4.55 2.31
N VAL A 132 15.41 -4.00 1.14
CA VAL A 132 15.44 -4.79 -0.09
C VAL A 132 16.59 -5.79 -0.08
N GLY A 133 17.76 -5.41 0.45
CA GLY A 133 18.86 -6.34 0.70
C GLY A 133 18.44 -7.51 1.59
N ALA A 134 17.65 -7.25 2.63
CA ALA A 134 17.11 -8.29 3.50
C ALA A 134 16.22 -9.27 2.73
N LEU A 135 15.36 -8.76 1.84
CA LEU A 135 14.53 -9.60 0.98
C LEU A 135 15.37 -10.46 0.02
N TYR A 136 16.46 -9.93 -0.56
CA TYR A 136 17.39 -10.72 -1.37
C TYR A 136 18.05 -11.85 -0.56
N LEU A 137 18.50 -11.56 0.67
CA LEU A 137 19.14 -12.56 1.52
C LEU A 137 18.17 -13.70 1.87
N LEU A 138 16.93 -13.36 2.23
CA LEU A 138 15.87 -14.33 2.54
C LEU A 138 15.49 -15.21 1.32
N LYS A 139 15.78 -14.74 0.10
CA LYS A 139 15.63 -15.51 -1.14
C LYS A 139 16.89 -16.29 -1.54
N GLY A 140 17.95 -16.22 -0.74
CA GLY A 140 19.22 -16.92 -0.97
C GLY A 140 20.22 -16.17 -1.86
N ASP A 141 19.90 -14.95 -2.32
CA ASP A 141 20.81 -14.11 -3.09
C ASP A 141 21.67 -13.27 -2.14
N ARG A 142 22.59 -13.95 -1.45
CA ARG A 142 23.48 -13.32 -0.46
C ARG A 142 24.37 -12.25 -1.08
N GLN A 143 24.88 -12.50 -2.28
CA GLN A 143 25.80 -11.57 -2.94
C GLN A 143 25.14 -10.22 -3.20
N THR A 144 23.92 -10.22 -3.75
CA THR A 144 23.18 -8.97 -3.99
C THR A 144 22.77 -8.31 -2.69
N ALA A 145 22.37 -9.10 -1.68
CA ALA A 145 22.03 -8.58 -0.36
C ALA A 145 23.18 -7.81 0.28
N GLU A 146 24.38 -8.38 0.31
CA GLU A 146 25.56 -7.74 0.89
C GLU A 146 25.92 -6.43 0.17
N GLN A 147 25.79 -6.36 -1.16
CA GLN A 147 25.99 -5.12 -1.91
C GLN A 147 24.99 -4.02 -1.53
N MET A 148 23.72 -4.40 -1.31
CA MET A 148 22.68 -3.46 -0.86
C MET A 148 22.94 -3.01 0.58
N PHE A 149 23.39 -3.92 1.46
CA PHE A 149 23.77 -3.59 2.83
C PHE A 149 24.96 -2.63 2.88
N ASP A 150 25.99 -2.86 2.07
CA ASP A 150 27.15 -1.96 1.96
C ASP A 150 26.73 -0.56 1.52
N ARG A 151 25.79 -0.47 0.56
CA ARG A 151 25.24 0.82 0.12
C ARG A 151 24.44 1.50 1.24
N SER A 152 23.60 0.76 1.95
CA SER A 152 22.83 1.26 3.10
C SER A 152 23.74 1.85 4.18
N VAL A 153 24.74 1.10 4.63
CA VAL A 153 25.70 1.53 5.66
C VAL A 153 26.55 2.71 5.18
N ALA A 154 26.83 2.82 3.88
CA ALA A 154 27.55 3.97 3.33
C ALA A 154 26.70 5.25 3.28
N ILE A 155 25.37 5.15 3.19
CA ILE A 155 24.45 6.30 3.21
C ILE A 155 24.28 6.81 4.63
N GLU A 156 23.87 5.94 5.55
CA GLU A 156 23.64 6.30 6.95
C GLU A 156 24.11 5.17 7.90
N PRO A 157 25.35 5.26 8.44
CA PRO A 157 25.92 4.20 9.27
C PRO A 157 25.21 3.95 10.60
N GLU A 158 24.44 4.92 11.10
CA GLU A 158 23.79 4.89 12.41
C GLU A 158 22.26 4.75 12.32
N ASP A 159 21.72 4.38 11.15
CA ASP A 159 20.28 4.15 11.00
C ASP A 159 19.84 2.85 11.72
N LEU A 160 18.91 3.01 12.67
CA LEU A 160 18.38 1.92 13.47
C LEU A 160 17.64 0.89 12.60
N TRP A 161 16.83 1.34 11.64
CA TRP A 161 15.98 0.46 10.83
C TRP A 161 16.81 -0.36 9.85
N ALA A 162 17.80 0.26 9.22
CA ALA A 162 18.79 -0.41 8.39
C ALA A 162 19.51 -1.51 9.18
N THR A 163 19.97 -1.17 10.39
CA THR A 163 20.62 -2.14 11.29
C THR A 163 19.69 -3.31 11.64
N LEU A 164 18.42 -3.03 11.95
CA LEU A 164 17.40 -4.05 12.25
C LEU A 164 17.07 -4.92 11.04
N HIS A 165 16.97 -4.35 9.83
CA HIS A 165 16.71 -5.10 8.60
C HIS A 165 17.86 -6.05 8.27
N ILE A 166 19.11 -5.59 8.36
CA ILE A 166 20.30 -6.41 8.11
C ILE A 166 20.38 -7.55 9.12
N ALA A 167 20.29 -7.22 10.41
CA ALA A 167 20.35 -8.22 11.48
C ALA A 167 19.20 -9.23 11.37
N GLY A 168 17.98 -8.75 11.12
CA GLY A 168 16.80 -9.57 10.92
C GLY A 168 16.99 -10.55 9.75
N ALA A 169 17.51 -10.09 8.62
CA ALA A 169 17.75 -10.93 7.46
C ALA A 169 18.68 -12.11 7.75
N TYR A 170 19.80 -11.87 8.45
CA TYR A 170 20.73 -12.93 8.87
C TYR A 170 20.12 -13.92 9.87
N LEU A 171 19.07 -13.51 10.59
CA LEU A 171 18.30 -14.35 11.51
C LEU A 171 17.05 -14.96 10.87
N ASN A 172 16.87 -14.81 9.55
CA ASN A 172 15.67 -15.23 8.82
C ASN A 172 14.37 -14.56 9.30
N VAL A 173 14.47 -13.34 9.82
CA VAL A 173 13.33 -12.48 10.17
C VAL A 173 13.08 -11.52 9.02
N ARG A 174 11.85 -11.54 8.49
CA ARG A 174 11.43 -10.65 7.42
C ARG A 174 11.30 -9.20 7.94
N PRO A 175 11.77 -8.19 7.20
CA PRO A 175 11.52 -6.79 7.56
C PRO A 175 10.02 -6.49 7.62
N GLN A 176 9.63 -5.60 8.54
CA GLN A 176 8.23 -5.19 8.73
C GLN A 176 7.88 -4.01 7.83
N GLU A 177 6.59 -3.89 7.50
CA GLU A 177 6.08 -2.75 6.73
C GLU A 177 6.05 -1.42 7.49
#